data_AF-A0A5B7AII4-F1
#
_entry.id   AF-A0A5B7AII4-F1
#
_cell.length_a   1.000
_cell.length_b   1.000
_cell.length_c   1.000
_cell.angle_alpha   90.00
_cell.angle_beta   90.00
_cell.angle_gamma   90.00
#
_symmetry.space_group_name_H-M   'P 1'
#
loop_
_entity.id
_entity.type
_entity.pdbx_description
1 polymer ?
#
loop_
_entity_poly.entity_id
_entity_poly.type
_entity_poly.pdbx_seq_one_letter_code
_entity_poly.pdbx_strand_id
1 'polypeptide(L)'
;SPHGGGCGGTGTKCGRWNPTNEQVKVLTDLFRSGLRTPSTDQIQKISSQLSFYGKIESKNVFYWFQNHKARERQKRRRVSVAEQNENCVQDKIISTQRKSVTVKA
;
A
#
# COMPACT_ATOMS: atom_id res chain seq x y z
N SER A 1 -25.42 -11.34 -36.27
CA SER A 1 -24.19 -10.53 -36.32
C SER A 1 -23.42 -10.67 -35.02
N PRO A 2 -22.12 -10.98 -35.04
CA PRO A 2 -21.24 -10.72 -33.91
C PRO A 2 -20.31 -9.55 -34.27
N HIS A 3 -20.51 -8.39 -33.65
CA HIS A 3 -19.48 -7.35 -33.66
C HIS A 3 -18.46 -7.71 -32.59
N GLY A 4 -17.31 -8.18 -33.04
CA GLY A 4 -16.09 -8.19 -32.24
C GLY A 4 -15.70 -6.76 -31.89
N GLY A 5 -15.53 -6.50 -30.60
CA GLY A 5 -14.87 -5.31 -30.07
C GLY A 5 -13.64 -5.75 -29.31
N GLY A 6 -12.51 -5.85 -30.01
CA GLY A 6 -11.21 -6.14 -29.42
C GLY A 6 -10.89 -5.09 -28.35
N CYS A 7 -10.60 -5.55 -27.13
CA CYS A 7 -10.03 -4.71 -26.10
C CYS A 7 -8.56 -4.40 -26.45
N GLY A 8 -8.37 -3.38 -27.29
CA GLY A 8 -7.10 -2.71 -27.50
C GLY A 8 -6.67 -2.01 -26.22
N GLY A 9 -5.95 -2.73 -25.36
CA GLY A 9 -5.31 -2.21 -24.17
C GLY A 9 -3.79 -2.33 -24.29
N THR A 10 -3.20 -1.63 -25.24
CA THR A 10 -1.74 -1.34 -25.27
C THR A 10 -1.40 -0.34 -24.17
N GLY A 11 -1.69 -0.71 -22.91
CA GLY A 11 -1.19 0.00 -21.75
C GLY A 11 0.17 -0.59 -21.42
N THR A 12 1.25 0.09 -21.83
CA THR A 12 2.59 -0.09 -21.26
C THR A 12 2.44 -0.32 -19.78
N LYS A 13 2.69 -1.55 -19.34
CA LYS A 13 2.49 -1.99 -17.95
C LYS A 13 3.41 -1.09 -17.12
N CYS A 14 2.87 -0.03 -16.50
CA CYS A 14 3.65 0.75 -15.56
C CYS A 14 4.05 -0.24 -14.47
N GLY A 15 5.36 -0.51 -14.39
CA GLY A 15 5.91 -1.48 -13.47
C GLY A 15 5.36 -1.26 -12.07
N ARG A 16 5.13 -2.36 -11.35
CA ARG A 16 4.62 -2.31 -9.98
C ARG A 16 5.48 -1.33 -9.17
N TRP A 17 4.86 -0.27 -8.66
CA TRP A 17 5.58 0.70 -7.85
C TRP A 17 6.02 0.04 -6.54
N ASN A 18 7.32 0.08 -6.28
CA ASN A 18 7.92 -0.38 -5.02
C ASN A 18 8.31 0.88 -4.23
N PRO A 19 7.48 1.32 -3.27
CA PRO A 19 7.76 2.54 -2.52
C PRO A 19 9.03 2.38 -1.67
N THR A 20 9.83 3.43 -1.58
CA THR A 20 10.96 3.45 -0.65
C THR A 20 10.48 3.64 0.78
N ASN A 21 11.30 3.27 1.78
CA ASN A 21 10.95 3.41 3.19
C ASN A 21 10.57 4.87 3.55
N GLU A 22 11.30 5.84 3.00
CA GLU A 22 11.03 7.26 3.23
C GLU A 22 9.69 7.70 2.62
N GLN A 23 9.36 7.20 1.41
CA GLN A 23 8.06 7.47 0.78
C GLN A 23 6.90 6.92 1.61
N VAL A 24 7.03 5.69 2.13
CA VAL A 24 6.00 5.09 3.00
C VAL A 24 5.84 5.89 4.29
N LYS A 25 6.95 6.32 4.90
CA LYS A 25 6.94 7.09 6.15
C LYS A 25 6.17 8.41 6.00
N VAL A 26 6.46 9.19 4.97
CA VAL A 26 5.76 10.46 4.69
C VAL A 26 4.27 10.23 4.41
N LEU A 27 3.91 9.25 3.58
CA LEU A 27 2.51 8.93 3.31
C LEU A 27 1.75 8.51 4.59
N THR A 28 2.41 7.73 5.45
CA THR A 28 1.85 7.28 6.73
C THR A 28 1.64 8.44 7.70
N ASP A 29 2.61 9.35 7.79
CA ASP A 29 2.52 10.54 8.64
C ASP A 29 1.34 11.45 8.23
N LEU A 30 1.22 11.72 6.92
CA LEU A 30 0.09 12.48 6.36
C LEU A 30 -1.25 11.81 6.65
N PHE A 31 -1.34 10.49 6.54
CA PHE A 31 -2.58 9.78 6.86
C PHE A 31 -2.93 9.87 8.34
N ARG A 32 -1.92 9.74 9.22
CA ARG A 32 -2.07 9.81 10.69
C ARG A 32 -2.42 11.22 11.18
N SER A 33 -1.96 12.26 10.50
CA SER A 33 -2.34 13.65 10.79
C SER A 33 -3.78 13.99 10.38
N GLY A 34 -4.48 13.08 9.69
CA GLY A 34 -5.90 13.20 9.35
C GLY A 34 -6.18 13.36 7.86
N LEU A 35 -5.16 13.43 7.00
CA LEU A 35 -5.34 13.57 5.55
C LEU A 35 -5.76 12.22 4.92
N ARG A 36 -7.03 11.83 5.07
CA ARG A 36 -7.54 10.54 4.58
C ARG A 36 -8.09 10.59 3.15
N THR A 37 -8.41 11.79 2.67
CA THR A 37 -8.96 12.08 1.34
C THR A 37 -8.26 13.29 0.75
N PRO A 38 -7.01 13.15 0.28
CA PRO A 38 -6.32 14.24 -0.38
C PRO A 38 -7.05 14.63 -1.67
N SER A 39 -7.17 15.93 -1.93
CA SER A 39 -7.67 16.47 -3.20
C SER A 39 -6.65 16.25 -4.33
N THR A 40 -7.04 16.39 -5.59
CA THR A 40 -6.17 16.23 -6.76
C THR A 40 -4.91 17.07 -6.65
N ASP A 41 -5.03 18.33 -6.22
CA ASP A 41 -3.89 19.23 -6.03
C ASP A 41 -2.93 18.71 -4.94
N GLN A 42 -3.48 18.22 -3.83
CA GLN A 42 -2.69 17.63 -2.74
C GLN A 42 -1.99 16.34 -3.19
N ILE A 43 -2.64 15.52 -4.01
CA ILE A 43 -2.01 14.31 -4.59
C ILE A 43 -0.81 14.71 -5.44
N GLN A 44 -0.94 15.73 -6.29
CA GLN A 44 0.17 16.23 -7.10
C GLN A 44 1.30 16.76 -6.21
N LYS A 45 0.99 17.60 -5.22
CA LYS A 45 1.96 18.15 -4.28
C LYS A 45 2.72 17.05 -3.52
N ILE A 46 2.01 16.06 -3.00
CA ILE A 46 2.59 14.91 -2.30
C ILE A 46 3.48 14.11 -3.26
N SER A 47 3.02 13.81 -4.48
CA SER A 47 3.85 13.08 -5.45
C SER A 47 5.12 13.84 -5.82
N SER A 48 5.06 15.17 -5.94
CA SER A 48 6.22 16.01 -6.22
C SER A 48 7.22 15.96 -5.07
N GLN A 49 6.75 16.09 -3.82
CA GLN A 49 7.59 15.96 -2.63
C GLN A 49 8.23 14.56 -2.53
N LEU A 50 7.46 13.50 -2.82
CA LEU A 50 7.93 12.12 -2.75
C LEU A 50 8.87 11.72 -3.89
N SER A 51 8.85 12.47 -5.00
CA SER A 51 9.76 12.29 -6.14
C SER A 51 11.23 12.48 -5.73
N PHE A 52 11.49 13.30 -4.69
CA PHE A 52 12.83 13.48 -4.14
C PHE A 52 13.44 12.18 -3.59
N TYR A 53 12.60 11.26 -3.09
CA TYR A 53 13.02 9.99 -2.50
C TYR A 53 12.99 8.81 -3.48
N GLY A 54 12.61 9.05 -4.75
CA GLY A 54 12.56 8.02 -5.79
C GLY A 54 11.38 8.19 -6.75
N LYS A 55 11.36 7.40 -7.83
CA LYS A 55 10.31 7.47 -8.85
C LYS A 55 8.93 7.19 -8.27
N ILE A 56 8.01 8.13 -8.46
CA ILE A 56 6.61 8.04 -8.06
C ILE A 56 5.73 8.72 -9.10
N GLU A 57 4.46 8.35 -9.15
CA GLU A 57 3.45 8.98 -10.00
C GLU A 57 2.24 9.33 -9.12
N SER A 58 1.46 10.34 -9.50
CA SER A 58 0.28 10.80 -8.75
C SER A 58 -0.74 9.67 -8.51
N LYS A 59 -0.88 8.75 -9.47
CA LYS A 59 -1.73 7.56 -9.35
C LYS A 59 -1.30 6.63 -8.20
N ASN A 60 0.00 6.52 -7.92
CA ASN A 60 0.51 5.69 -6.84
C ASN A 60 0.12 6.26 -5.47
N VAL A 61 0.20 7.58 -5.31
CA VAL A 61 -0.28 8.29 -4.12
C VAL A 61 -1.78 8.08 -3.94
N PHE A 62 -2.57 8.33 -4.99
CA PHE A 62 -4.01 8.11 -4.97
C PHE A 62 -4.37 6.68 -4.53
N TYR A 63 -3.76 5.67 -5.14
CA TYR A 63 -4.03 4.28 -4.79
C TYR A 63 -3.54 3.92 -3.40
N TRP A 64 -2.43 4.48 -2.92
CA TRP A 64 -1.96 4.23 -1.56
C TRP A 64 -2.99 4.68 -0.50
N PHE A 65 -3.58 5.87 -0.67
CA PHE A 65 -4.64 6.38 0.20
C PHE A 65 -5.93 5.57 0.09
N GLN A 66 -6.30 5.12 -1.11
CA GLN A 66 -7.44 4.21 -1.29
C GLN A 66 -7.20 2.84 -0.63
N ASN A 67 -6.00 2.25 -0.80
CA ASN A 67 -5.65 0.95 -0.24
C ASN A 67 -5.68 0.96 1.29
N HIS A 68 -5.22 2.05 1.91
CA HIS A 68 -5.27 2.21 3.37
C HIS A 68 -6.69 2.19 3.91
N LYS A 69 -7.60 2.95 3.29
CA LYS A 69 -9.03 2.92 3.66
C LYS A 69 -9.66 1.56 3.40
N ALA A 70 -9.30 0.89 2.31
CA ALA A 70 -9.79 -0.45 2.00
C ALA A 70 -9.38 -1.47 3.07
N ARG A 71 -8.11 -1.44 3.51
CA ARG A 71 -7.60 -2.29 4.60
C ARG A 71 -8.30 -2.01 5.93
N GLU A 72 -8.55 -0.75 6.28
CA GLU A 72 -9.34 -0.41 7.48
C GLU A 72 -10.77 -0.99 7.42
N ARG A 73 -11.44 -0.85 6.28
CA ARG A 73 -12.79 -1.40 6.07
C ARG A 73 -12.80 -2.93 6.08
N GLN A 74 -11.76 -3.57 5.56
CA GLN A 74 -11.63 -5.03 5.58
C GLN A 74 -11.40 -5.55 7.00
N LYS A 75 -10.59 -4.86 7.80
CA LYS A 75 -10.39 -5.20 9.23
C LYS A 75 -11.72 -5.17 9.98
N ARG A 76 -12.55 -4.15 9.78
CA ARG A 76 -13.90 -4.07 10.39
C ARG A 76 -14.84 -5.21 9.97
N ARG A 77 -14.80 -5.62 8.71
CA ARG A 77 -15.67 -6.70 8.20
C ARG A 77 -15.26 -8.09 8.65
N ARG A 78 -13.95 -8.33 8.89
CA ARG A 78 -13.47 -9.60 9.44
C ARG A 78 -13.76 -9.78 10.92
N VAL A 79 -13.95 -8.69 11.66
CA VAL A 79 -14.30 -8.73 13.09
C VAL A 79 -15.74 -9.22 13.30
N SER A 80 -16.67 -9.05 12.34
CA SER A 80 -18.02 -9.65 12.43
C SER A 80 -18.07 -11.17 12.23
N VAL A 81 -16.97 -11.83 11.85
CA VAL A 81 -16.91 -13.30 11.63
C VAL A 81 -15.81 -13.96 12.50
N ALA A 82 -15.21 -13.21 13.42
CA ALA A 82 -14.07 -13.70 14.19
C ALA A 82 -14.13 -13.25 15.65
N GLU A 83 -15.10 -13.78 16.40
CA GLU A 83 -15.03 -13.86 17.88
C GLU A 83 -14.14 -15.04 18.34
N GLN A 84 -13.16 -15.47 17.52
CA GLN A 84 -12.37 -16.68 17.79
C GLN A 84 -10.89 -16.59 17.37
N ASN A 85 -10.31 -15.40 17.12
CA ASN A 85 -8.86 -15.32 16.94
C ASN A 85 -8.28 -13.92 17.23
N GLU A 86 -8.17 -13.63 18.52
CA GLU A 86 -7.21 -12.70 19.12
C GLU A 86 -5.79 -12.93 18.54
N ASN A 87 -5.37 -12.15 17.52
CA ASN A 87 -3.96 -11.85 17.16
C ASN A 87 -3.79 -11.48 15.67
N CYS A 88 -3.75 -10.19 15.32
CA CYS A 88 -3.15 -9.80 14.03
C CYS A 88 -2.39 -8.44 14.09
N VAL A 89 -2.02 -7.96 15.27
CA VAL A 89 -1.18 -6.75 15.39
C VAL A 89 0.06 -6.97 16.27
N GLN A 90 0.37 -8.21 16.67
CA GLN A 90 1.55 -8.49 17.52
C GLN A 90 2.60 -9.43 16.90
N ASP A 91 2.45 -9.86 15.63
CA ASP A 91 3.32 -10.91 15.05
C ASP A 91 4.30 -10.43 13.94
N LYS A 92 4.67 -9.15 13.90
CA LYS A 92 5.79 -8.69 13.02
C LYS A 92 6.86 -7.87 13.74
N ILE A 93 7.07 -8.12 15.03
CA ILE A 93 8.22 -7.57 15.77
C ILE A 93 9.08 -8.71 16.39
N ILE A 94 8.58 -9.95 16.48
CA ILE A 94 9.32 -11.09 17.10
C ILE A 94 9.97 -12.04 16.07
N SER A 95 9.63 -11.96 14.77
CA SER A 95 10.18 -12.88 13.76
C SER A 95 11.60 -12.54 13.26
N THR A 96 12.16 -11.38 13.61
CA THR A 96 13.57 -11.07 13.29
C THR A 96 14.47 -11.37 14.50
N GLN A 97 14.22 -12.51 15.15
CA GLN A 97 15.20 -13.13 16.05
C GLN A 97 16.17 -13.91 15.15
N ARG A 98 17.43 -13.47 15.12
CA ARG A 98 18.52 -14.11 15.87
C ARG A 98 18.77 -15.57 15.46
N LYS A 99 20.01 -15.74 14.99
CA LYS A 99 20.91 -16.90 15.15
C LYS A 99 20.91 -17.92 14.02
N SER A 100 21.91 -17.74 13.16
CA SER A 100 22.90 -18.77 12.83
C SER A 100 22.93 -19.95 13.80
N VAL A 101 22.93 -21.17 13.27
CA VAL A 101 23.95 -22.20 13.51
C VAL A 101 23.63 -23.40 12.60
N THR A 102 24.59 -23.69 11.74
CA THR A 102 24.74 -24.94 10.99
C THR A 102 24.88 -26.11 11.96
N VAL A 103 24.20 -27.23 11.71
CA VAL A 103 24.77 -28.55 11.98
C VAL A 103 24.32 -29.55 10.91
N LYS A 104 25.32 -30.14 10.24
CA LYS A 104 25.20 -31.34 9.42
C LYS A 104 25.03 -32.56 10.33
N ALA A 105 24.30 -33.57 9.86
CA ALA A 105 24.62 -34.98 10.03
C ALA A 105 24.01 -35.74 8.85
#